data_AF-W7YTZ3-F1
#
_entry.id   AF-W7YTZ3-F1
#
_cell.length_a   1.000
_cell.length_b   1.000
_cell.length_c   1.000
_cell.angle_alpha   90.00
_cell.angle_beta   90.00
_cell.angle_gamma   90.00
#
_symmetry.space_group_name_H-M   'P 1'
#
loop_
_entity.id
_entity.type
_entity.pdbx_description
1 polymer ?
#
loop_
_entity_poly.entity_id
_entity_poly.type
_entity_poly.pdbx_seq_one_letter_code
_entity_poly.pdbx_strand_id
1 'polypeptide(L)'
;MYGIDGMSRRGDDILIKFYSGQEKVVNSAKLAQVGNRFERRVQFEQETQMTIRIKGKGLDDTQLLDLLEQFLEAIRELFKSKGELQDVVQ
;
A
#
# COMPACT_ATOMS: atom_id res chain seq x y z
N MET A 1 9.03 -10.88 0.66
CA MET A 1 8.74 -9.82 -0.35
C MET A 1 7.35 -9.26 -0.08
N TYR A 2 7.14 -7.95 -0.18
CA TYR A 2 5.92 -7.22 0.22
C TYR A 2 4.62 -7.57 -0.53
N GLY A 3 4.60 -8.65 -1.30
CA GLY A 3 3.50 -8.98 -2.20
C GLY A 3 3.31 -7.98 -3.34
N ILE A 4 4.27 -7.08 -3.59
CA ILE A 4 4.23 -6.10 -4.69
C ILE A 4 4.63 -6.82 -5.99
N ASP A 5 3.76 -6.73 -6.99
CA ASP A 5 3.95 -7.24 -8.36
C ASP A 5 4.65 -6.19 -9.23
N GLY A 6 4.31 -4.91 -9.06
CA GLY A 6 4.98 -3.84 -9.80
C GLY A 6 4.61 -2.44 -9.30
N MET A 7 5.44 -1.47 -9.68
CA MET A 7 5.20 -0.04 -9.46
C MET A 7 5.32 0.73 -10.77
N SER A 8 4.41 1.66 -11.02
CA SER A 8 4.45 2.52 -12.20
C SER A 8 4.01 3.95 -11.85
N ARG A 9 4.54 4.93 -12.57
CA ARG A 9 4.11 6.32 -12.48
C ARG A 9 3.11 6.62 -13.60
N ARG A 10 1.99 7.26 -13.27
CA ARG A 10 0.96 7.69 -14.22
C ARG A 10 0.64 9.16 -13.98
N GLY A 11 1.27 10.03 -14.77
CA GLY A 11 1.23 11.48 -14.53
C GLY A 11 1.90 11.81 -13.19
N ASP A 12 1.17 12.48 -12.31
CA ASP A 12 1.65 12.83 -10.97
C ASP A 12 1.48 11.69 -9.95
N ASP A 13 0.79 10.61 -10.31
CA ASP A 13 0.44 9.55 -9.37
C ASP A 13 1.38 8.35 -9.48
N ILE A 14 1.61 7.69 -8.35
CA ILE A 14 2.30 6.40 -8.28
C ILE A 14 1.25 5.30 -8.08
N LEU A 15 1.33 4.27 -8.91
CA LEU A 15 0.51 3.07 -8.86
C LEU A 15 1.37 1.91 -8.40
N ILE A 16 0.91 1.20 -7.38
CA ILE A 16 1.55 0.02 -6.83
C ILE A 16 0.56 -1.13 -6.98
N LYS A 17 0.95 -2.18 -7.70
CA LYS A 17 0.16 -3.40 -7.89
C LYS A 17 0.67 -4.50 -7.00
N PHE A 18 -0.24 -5.25 -6.38
CA PHE A 18 0.10 -6.40 -5.56
C PHE A 18 -0.29 -7.70 -6.26
N TYR A 19 0.43 -8.78 -5.95
CA TYR A 19 0.16 -10.12 -6.47
C TYR A 19 -1.27 -10.56 -6.14
N SER A 20 -1.95 -11.13 -7.14
CA SER A 20 -3.27 -11.75 -6.97
C SER A 20 -3.20 -12.87 -5.92
N GLY A 21 -4.12 -12.85 -4.96
CA GLY A 21 -4.19 -13.82 -3.85
C GLY A 21 -3.93 -13.20 -2.47
N GLN A 22 -3.35 -12.00 -2.38
CA GLN A 22 -3.19 -11.26 -1.12
C GLN A 22 -4.45 -10.48 -0.70
N GLU A 23 -5.45 -10.39 -1.57
CA GLU A 23 -6.68 -9.61 -1.36
C GLU A 23 -7.50 -10.09 -0.14
N LYS A 24 -7.48 -11.40 0.13
CA LYS A 24 -8.12 -11.99 1.33
C LYS A 24 -7.30 -11.81 2.61
N VAL A 25 -6.04 -11.40 2.49
CA VAL A 25 -5.09 -11.37 3.61
C VAL A 25 -5.07 -10.00 4.30
N VAL A 26 -5.38 -8.93 3.55
CA VAL A 26 -5.28 -7.55 3.98
C VAL A 26 -6.61 -7.00 4.49
N ASN A 27 -6.65 -6.56 5.75
CA ASN A 27 -7.86 -6.02 6.37
C ASN A 27 -8.18 -4.62 5.81
N SER A 28 -9.31 -4.48 5.13
CA SER A 28 -9.78 -3.23 4.52
C SER A 28 -9.92 -2.08 5.53
N ALA A 29 -10.26 -2.35 6.79
CA ALA A 29 -10.33 -1.33 7.84
C ALA A 29 -8.93 -0.80 8.20
N LYS A 30 -7.90 -1.66 8.23
CA LYS A 30 -6.51 -1.22 8.46
C LYS A 30 -5.98 -0.40 7.29
N LEU A 31 -6.32 -0.76 6.06
CA LEU A 31 -5.98 0.05 4.88
C LEU A 31 -6.66 1.42 4.93
N ALA A 32 -7.93 1.47 5.30
CA ALA A 32 -8.64 2.74 5.47
C ALA A 32 -7.99 3.64 6.54
N GLN A 33 -7.54 3.06 7.67
CA GLN A 33 -6.78 3.80 8.68
C GLN A 33 -5.47 4.37 8.13
N VAL A 34 -4.72 3.58 7.36
CA VAL A 34 -3.51 4.07 6.67
C VAL A 34 -3.85 5.18 5.68
N GLY A 35 -4.89 5.02 4.85
CA GLY A 35 -5.32 6.05 3.91
C GLY A 35 -5.71 7.37 4.58
N ASN A 36 -6.32 7.30 5.76
CA ASN A 36 -6.64 8.46 6.58
C ASN A 36 -5.38 9.17 7.12
N ARG A 37 -4.34 8.41 7.50
CA ARG A 37 -3.05 8.98 7.93
C ARG A 37 -2.36 9.78 6.83
N PHE A 38 -2.59 9.43 5.57
CA PHE A 38 -2.01 10.11 4.40
C PHE A 38 -2.97 11.10 3.74
N GLU A 39 -3.87 11.73 4.50
CA GLU A 39 -4.74 12.83 4.03
C GLU A 39 -5.51 12.53 2.72
N ARG A 40 -5.93 11.28 2.49
CA ARG A 40 -6.60 10.85 1.24
C ARG A 40 -5.74 10.96 -0.03
N ARG A 41 -4.42 11.15 0.12
CA ARG A 41 -3.44 11.03 -0.97
C ARG A 41 -3.22 9.56 -1.35
N VAL A 42 -3.40 8.64 -0.41
CA VAL A 42 -3.36 7.20 -0.68
C VAL A 42 -4.78 6.67 -0.89
N GLN A 43 -5.00 6.00 -2.02
CA GLN A 43 -6.24 5.31 -2.36
C GLN A 43 -5.97 3.83 -2.59
N PHE A 44 -6.87 2.99 -2.11
CA PHE A 44 -6.81 1.55 -2.29
C PHE A 44 -7.96 1.15 -3.20
N GLU A 45 -7.63 0.52 -4.31
CA GLU A 45 -8.57 0.02 -5.30
C GLU A 45 -8.50 -1.52 -5.28
N GLN A 46 -9.64 -2.17 -5.06
CA GLN A 46 -9.78 -3.64 -5.06
C GLN A 46 -10.87 -4.01 -6.08
N GLU A 47 -10.54 -3.96 -7.36
CA GLU A 47 -11.46 -4.42 -8.42
C GLU A 47 -11.19 -5.88 -8.80
N THR A 48 -9.97 -6.20 -9.23
CA THR A 48 -9.56 -7.56 -9.62
C THR A 48 -8.18 -7.94 -9.06
N GLN A 49 -7.36 -6.93 -8.79
CA GLN A 49 -6.10 -7.01 -8.08
C GLN A 49 -6.02 -5.79 -7.16
N MET A 50 -5.52 -5.97 -5.93
CA MET A 50 -5.25 -4.85 -5.04
C MET A 50 -4.24 -3.90 -5.68
N THR A 51 -4.69 -2.68 -5.94
CA THR A 51 -3.88 -1.59 -6.46
C THR A 51 -3.91 -0.43 -5.47
N ILE A 52 -2.77 0.19 -5.26
CA ILE A 52 -2.64 1.37 -4.41
C ILE A 52 -2.21 2.53 -5.28
N ARG A 53 -2.96 3.62 -5.19
CA ARG A 53 -2.64 4.89 -5.86
C ARG A 53 -2.19 5.90 -4.83
N ILE A 54 -1.00 6.44 -5.00
CA ILE A 54 -0.47 7.58 -4.24
C ILE A 54 -0.56 8.81 -5.13
N LYS A 55 -1.29 9.83 -4.69
CA LYS A 55 -1.52 11.07 -5.42
C LYS A 55 -0.36 12.04 -5.21
N GLY A 56 0.39 12.33 -6.27
CA GLY A 56 1.50 13.29 -6.23
C GLY A 56 1.13 14.70 -6.66
N LYS A 57 -0.13 14.97 -7.03
CA LYS A 57 -0.54 16.33 -7.42
C LYS A 57 -0.18 17.36 -6.34
N GLY A 58 0.54 18.39 -6.74
CA GLY A 58 1.02 19.47 -5.86
C GLY A 58 2.21 19.08 -4.97
N LEU A 59 2.87 17.95 -5.23
CA LEU A 59 4.13 17.56 -4.61
C LEU A 59 5.24 17.62 -5.66
N ASP A 60 6.43 18.06 -5.24
CA ASP A 60 7.64 17.84 -6.03
C ASP A 60 8.12 16.39 -5.93
N ASP A 61 9.11 16.02 -6.74
CA ASP A 61 9.62 14.64 -6.78
C ASP A 61 10.20 14.18 -5.42
N THR A 62 10.78 15.09 -4.63
CA THR A 62 11.35 14.75 -3.31
C THR A 62 10.23 14.47 -2.32
N GLN A 63 9.21 15.33 -2.28
CA GLN A 63 8.03 15.17 -1.45
C GLN A 63 7.23 13.91 -1.82
N LEU A 64 7.16 13.58 -3.11
CA LEU A 64 6.51 12.37 -3.58
C LEU A 64 7.26 11.11 -3.15
N LEU A 65 8.60 11.12 -3.22
CA LEU A 65 9.43 10.01 -2.75
C LEU A 65 9.34 9.84 -1.23
N ASP A 66 9.37 10.93 -0.47
CA ASP A 66 9.20 10.90 0.99
C ASP A 66 7.82 10.33 1.38
N LEU A 67 6.76 10.76 0.69
CA LEU A 67 5.42 10.20 0.87
C LEU A 67 5.36 8.70 0.55
N LEU A 68 6.02 8.28 -0.53
CA LEU A 68 6.12 6.86 -0.89
C LEU A 68 6.86 6.06 0.18
N GLU A 69 7.99 6.55 0.68
CA GLU A 69 8.78 5.88 1.71
C GLU A 69 7.97 5.69 3.00
N GLN A 70 7.39 6.78 3.52
CA GLN A 70 6.53 6.73 4.71
C GLN A 70 5.35 5.78 4.53
N PHE A 71 4.76 5.74 3.33
CA PHE A 71 3.69 4.82 3.01
C PHE A 71 4.17 3.36 3.03
N LEU A 72 5.31 3.06 2.40
CA LEU A 72 5.88 1.70 2.36
C LEU A 72 6.23 1.18 3.76
N GLU A 73 6.73 2.05 4.65
CA GLU A 73 6.98 1.70 6.04
C GLU A 73 5.68 1.38 6.80
N ALA A 74 4.66 2.22 6.65
CA ALA A 74 3.37 2.02 7.31
C ALA A 74 2.69 0.70 6.87
N ILE A 75 2.72 0.38 5.57
CA ILE A 75 2.16 -0.89 5.11
C ILE A 75 3.04 -2.07 5.48
N ARG A 76 4.37 -1.91 5.58
CA ARG A 76 5.26 -2.99 6.00
C ARG A 76 4.83 -3.56 7.35
N GLU A 77 4.44 -2.74 8.30
CA GLU A 77 3.94 -3.21 9.61
C GLU A 77 2.64 -4.00 9.48
N LEU A 78 1.75 -3.59 8.59
CA LEU A 78 0.49 -4.29 8.30
C LEU A 78 0.74 -5.67 7.68
N PHE A 79 1.71 -5.78 6.77
CA PHE A 79 2.07 -7.02 6.09
C PHE A 79 3.00 -7.92 6.94
N LYS A 80 3.88 -7.35 7.79
CA LYS A 80 4.71 -8.10 8.75
C LYS A 80 3.87 -8.78 9.83
N SER A 81 2.83 -8.09 10.33
CA SER A 81 1.98 -8.60 11.42
C SER A 81 1.25 -9.92 11.12
N LYS A 82 1.29 -10.44 9.87
CA LYS A 82 0.69 -11.74 9.53
C LYS A 82 1.68 -12.82 9.09
N GLY A 83 2.95 -12.48 8.87
CA GLY A 83 4.01 -13.49 8.71
C GLY A 83 4.30 -14.22 10.02
N GLU A 84 4.05 -13.58 11.16
CA GLU A 84 4.32 -14.13 12.50
C GLU A 84 3.07 -14.73 13.19
N LEU A 85 1.87 -14.64 12.59
CA LEU A 85 0.62 -15.16 13.16
C LEU A 85 0.05 -16.38 12.39
N GLN A 86 0.79 -16.91 11.40
CA GLN A 86 0.42 -18.18 10.75
C GLN A 86 1.36 -19.34 11.09
N ASP A 87 2.20 -19.19 12.13
CA ASP A 87 3.11 -20.22 12.65
C ASP A 87 3.04 -20.33 14.20
N VAL A 88 1.84 -20.22 14.78
CA VAL A 88 1.57 -20.59 16.19
C VAL A 88 0.40 -21.55 16.32
N VAL A 89 0.32 -22.51 15.39
CA VAL A 89 -0.46 -23.74 15.62
C VAL A 89 0.54 -24.88 15.74
N GLN A 90 1.03 -25.09 16.96
CA GLN A 90 1.63 -26.35 17.39
C GLN A 90 0.75 -26.97 18.47
#